data_AF-A0A1J4XM35-F1
#
_entry.id   AF-A0A1J4XM35-F1
#
_cell.length_a   1.000
_cell.length_b   1.000
_cell.length_c   1.000
_cell.angle_alpha   90.00
_cell.angle_beta   90.00
_cell.angle_gamma   90.00
#
_symmetry.space_group_name_H-M   'P 1'
#
loop_
_entity.id
_entity.type
_entity.pdbx_description
1 polymer ?
#
loop_
_entity_poly.entity_id
_entity_poly.type
_entity_poly.pdbx_seq_one_letter_code
_entity_poly.pdbx_strand_id
1 'polypeptide(L)'
;MLILPIVISAAPTRWGWGSHRYINDHALDYLPTEMSFFQDQRTFIREHAVDPDQSDNRPGYWHYIDIDYYPEFFNGTLPTDLNALINLYNSYTVTNNGTVPWAITTEMDSVSALMAAGNWTIVWQAVADLGHYVADSHQPMHLTENYNGQMTGNDDIHSRYETTLTNAHLDYLALPVGIAEYWENPIDTIFQYIDKVYPYVGLVLAADDVASAQNPSYGSVYYNLMWDALDSITTDAIHRSILDLASAWYTAWVNAGNPYPPGVGIVSEIQPTKFFLNQNFPNPFNPGTTIRYVLARPSDVNLVILNLKGQVIRSFASGKQPKGEYSLDWDGRDNSGRLVNTGLYFARLTTSGGSQVIKMTYLK
;
A
#
# COMPACT_ATOMS: atom_id res chain seq x y z
N MET A 1 34.65 49.43 1.68
CA MET A 1 33.62 48.61 2.34
C MET A 1 32.46 48.50 1.35
N LEU A 2 32.52 47.48 0.49
CA LEU A 2 31.54 47.24 -0.58
C LEU A 2 30.62 46.13 -0.11
N ILE A 3 29.34 46.46 0.08
CA ILE A 3 28.29 45.51 0.43
C ILE A 3 27.83 44.85 -0.88
N LEU A 4 28.17 43.57 -1.05
CA LEU A 4 27.61 42.75 -2.12
C LEU A 4 26.20 42.29 -1.70
N PRO A 5 25.17 42.44 -2.56
CA PRO A 5 23.84 41.95 -2.25
C PRO A 5 23.84 40.42 -2.26
N ILE A 6 23.27 39.82 -1.21
CA ILE A 6 22.98 38.40 -1.16
C ILE A 6 21.84 38.15 -2.14
N VAL A 7 22.16 37.53 -3.28
CA VAL A 7 21.17 36.93 -4.15
C VAL A 7 20.67 35.69 -3.43
N ILE A 8 19.48 35.78 -2.83
CA ILE A 8 18.74 34.60 -2.41
C ILE A 8 18.27 33.94 -3.70
N SER A 9 18.94 32.88 -4.14
CA SER A 9 18.40 32.01 -5.17
C SER A 9 17.17 31.33 -4.57
N ALA A 10 15.99 31.68 -5.07
CA ALA A 10 14.83 30.82 -4.89
C ALA A 10 15.23 29.44 -5.42
N ALA A 11 15.11 28.40 -4.57
CA ALA A 11 15.30 27.03 -5.02
C ALA A 11 14.35 26.82 -6.22
N PRO A 12 14.83 26.26 -7.34
CA PRO A 12 13.96 26.01 -8.48
C PRO A 12 12.85 25.08 -7.99
N THR A 13 11.60 25.47 -8.20
CA THR A 13 10.44 24.60 -8.04
C THR A 13 10.71 23.35 -8.89
N ARG A 14 11.00 22.21 -8.25
CA ARG A 14 11.33 20.95 -8.92
C ARG A 14 10.04 20.28 -9.40
N TRP A 15 9.66 20.62 -10.62
CA TRP A 15 8.56 20.01 -11.38
C TRP A 15 9.11 18.76 -12.09
N GLY A 16 9.01 17.62 -11.42
CA GLY A 16 9.33 16.27 -11.93
C GLY A 16 8.84 15.16 -11.00
N TRP A 17 8.28 15.55 -9.87
CA TRP A 17 7.96 14.73 -8.71
C TRP A 17 6.45 14.75 -8.39
N GLY A 18 5.66 15.26 -9.34
CA GLY A 18 4.24 15.52 -9.15
C GLY A 18 3.49 14.25 -8.75
N SER A 19 3.75 13.14 -9.45
CA SER A 19 3.09 11.85 -9.18
C SER A 19 3.33 11.34 -7.77
N HIS A 20 4.58 11.29 -7.29
CA HIS A 20 4.88 10.85 -5.91
C HIS A 20 4.16 11.70 -4.86
N ARG A 21 4.23 13.04 -5.01
CA ARG A 21 3.55 13.98 -4.13
C ARG A 21 2.04 13.80 -4.16
N TYR A 22 1.48 13.66 -5.37
CA TYR A 22 0.04 13.52 -5.59
C TYR A 22 -0.49 12.21 -4.97
N ILE A 23 0.19 11.09 -5.22
CA ILE A 23 -0.16 9.78 -4.66
C ILE A 23 -0.08 9.83 -3.14
N ASN A 24 1.03 10.33 -2.59
CA ASN A 24 1.21 10.43 -1.15
C ASN A 24 0.16 11.31 -0.50
N ASP A 25 -0.15 12.48 -1.07
CA ASP A 25 -1.17 13.40 -0.55
C ASP A 25 -2.57 12.78 -0.55
N HIS A 26 -2.97 12.11 -1.64
CA HIS A 26 -4.32 11.57 -1.77
C HIS A 26 -4.50 10.24 -1.02
N ALA A 27 -3.46 9.44 -0.81
CA ALA A 27 -3.54 8.20 -0.05
C ALA A 27 -4.04 8.41 1.39
N LEU A 28 -3.79 9.58 2.00
CA LEU A 28 -4.29 9.90 3.34
C LEU A 28 -5.83 9.89 3.43
N ASP A 29 -6.52 10.20 2.33
CA ASP A 29 -7.99 10.28 2.29
C ASP A 29 -8.68 8.92 2.32
N TYR A 30 -7.93 7.84 2.12
CA TYR A 30 -8.43 6.46 2.09
C TYR A 30 -8.11 5.69 3.37
N LEU A 31 -7.40 6.31 4.31
CA LEU A 31 -7.12 5.72 5.61
C LEU A 31 -8.40 5.63 6.47
N PRO A 32 -8.51 4.61 7.34
CA PRO A 32 -9.62 4.51 8.26
C PRO A 32 -9.65 5.70 9.23
N THR A 33 -10.82 6.00 9.79
CA THR A 33 -11.03 7.17 10.66
C THR A 33 -10.13 7.20 11.89
N GLU A 34 -9.72 6.04 12.38
CA GLU A 34 -8.82 5.82 13.50
C GLU A 34 -7.40 6.33 13.20
N MET A 35 -7.04 6.43 11.92
CA MET A 35 -5.79 6.97 11.43
C MET A 35 -5.91 8.44 11.01
N SER A 36 -6.97 9.16 11.40
CA SER A 36 -7.16 10.57 11.01
C SER A 36 -6.00 11.48 11.44
N PHE A 37 -5.20 11.08 12.42
CA PHE A 37 -4.00 11.80 12.85
C PHE A 37 -2.91 11.88 11.76
N PHE A 38 -2.95 11.04 10.73
CA PHE A 38 -2.09 11.18 9.55
C PHE A 38 -2.34 12.51 8.83
N GLN A 39 -3.57 13.02 8.87
CA GLN A 39 -3.96 14.25 8.18
C GLN A 39 -3.16 15.47 8.66
N ASP A 40 -2.76 15.48 9.94
CA ASP A 40 -1.91 16.53 10.52
C ASP A 40 -0.50 16.57 9.88
N GLN A 41 -0.10 15.49 9.21
CA GLN A 41 1.20 15.32 8.57
C GLN A 41 1.12 15.35 7.04
N ARG A 42 -0.05 15.61 6.46
CA ARG A 42 -0.29 15.63 5.01
C ARG A 42 0.79 16.41 4.24
N THR A 43 1.03 17.67 4.64
CA THR A 43 2.03 18.52 3.98
C THR A 43 3.44 17.93 4.08
N PHE A 44 3.80 17.38 5.25
CA PHE A 44 5.10 16.76 5.44
C PHE A 44 5.26 15.53 4.53
N ILE A 45 4.33 14.59 4.62
CA ILE A 45 4.37 13.33 3.84
C ILE A 45 4.40 13.64 2.34
N ARG A 46 3.56 14.58 1.87
CA ARG A 46 3.56 15.04 0.49
C ARG A 46 4.93 15.59 0.07
N GLU A 47 5.49 16.54 0.79
CA GLU A 47 6.73 17.21 0.37
C GLU A 47 7.97 16.31 0.46
N HIS A 48 7.95 15.32 1.35
CA HIS A 48 9.03 14.36 1.58
C HIS A 48 8.91 13.07 0.73
N ALA A 49 7.84 12.90 -0.06
CA ALA A 49 7.60 11.73 -0.92
C ALA A 49 8.66 11.47 -2.02
N VAL A 50 9.66 12.34 -2.11
CA VAL A 50 10.64 12.47 -3.20
C VAL A 50 12.07 12.47 -2.66
N ASP A 51 12.21 12.35 -1.35
CA ASP A 51 13.50 12.30 -0.69
C ASP A 51 14.31 11.06 -1.07
N PRO A 52 13.70 9.88 -1.34
CA PRO A 52 14.48 8.73 -1.81
C PRO A 52 15.32 9.00 -3.06
N ASP A 53 14.78 9.74 -4.04
CA ASP A 53 15.53 10.15 -5.24
C ASP A 53 16.64 11.18 -4.99
N GLN A 54 16.60 11.85 -3.84
CA GLN A 54 17.55 12.92 -3.51
C GLN A 54 18.68 12.44 -2.59
N SER A 55 18.58 11.21 -2.08
CA SER A 55 19.49 10.70 -1.08
C SER A 55 20.53 9.76 -1.68
N ASP A 56 21.80 10.13 -1.61
CA ASP A 56 22.92 9.27 -2.01
C ASP A 56 23.05 7.99 -1.15
N ASN A 57 22.30 7.90 -0.04
CA ASN A 57 22.36 6.78 0.90
C ASN A 57 21.31 5.69 0.63
N ARG A 58 20.40 5.89 -0.33
CA ARG A 58 19.39 4.91 -0.71
C ARG A 58 19.80 4.19 -2.00
N PRO A 59 19.74 2.84 -2.06
CA PRO A 59 20.24 2.14 -3.23
C PRO A 59 19.30 2.31 -4.43
N GLY A 60 19.85 2.69 -5.59
CA GLY A 60 19.04 2.91 -6.80
C GLY A 60 18.22 1.69 -7.24
N TYR A 61 18.67 0.48 -6.92
CA TYR A 61 17.92 -0.76 -7.21
C TYR A 61 16.65 -0.93 -6.35
N TRP A 62 16.34 -0.02 -5.42
CA TRP A 62 15.07 -0.02 -4.69
C TRP A 62 13.93 0.63 -5.46
N HIS A 63 14.21 1.33 -6.55
CA HIS A 63 13.22 2.11 -7.29
C HIS A 63 12.56 1.36 -8.44
N TYR A 64 13.01 0.14 -8.75
CA TYR A 64 12.47 -0.60 -9.89
C TYR A 64 12.55 -2.11 -9.66
N ILE A 65 11.92 -2.84 -10.57
CA ILE A 65 12.17 -4.26 -10.79
C ILE A 65 12.01 -4.56 -12.28
N ASP A 66 13.05 -5.05 -12.93
CA ASP A 66 12.99 -5.49 -14.32
C ASP A 66 12.29 -6.85 -14.36
N ILE A 67 10.97 -6.86 -14.17
CA ILE A 67 10.20 -8.09 -13.91
C ILE A 67 10.22 -9.03 -15.13
N ASP A 68 10.40 -8.45 -16.32
CA ASP A 68 10.49 -9.16 -17.60
C ASP A 68 11.82 -9.87 -17.82
N TYR A 69 12.83 -9.62 -16.99
CA TYR A 69 14.02 -10.45 -16.90
C TYR A 69 13.69 -11.87 -16.40
N TYR A 70 12.66 -12.02 -15.57
CA TYR A 70 12.35 -13.26 -14.88
C TYR A 70 11.28 -14.10 -15.61
N PRO A 71 11.63 -15.16 -16.36
CA PRO A 71 10.64 -16.00 -17.04
C PRO A 71 9.63 -16.67 -16.09
N GLU A 72 9.99 -16.87 -14.82
CA GLU A 72 9.09 -17.42 -13.80
C GLU A 72 7.91 -16.50 -13.49
N PHE A 73 8.04 -15.19 -13.71
CA PHE A 73 6.94 -14.23 -13.54
C PHE A 73 5.79 -14.58 -14.48
N PHE A 74 6.09 -14.75 -15.77
CA PHE A 74 5.10 -15.07 -16.81
C PHE A 74 4.47 -16.47 -16.65
N ASN A 75 5.16 -17.36 -15.94
CA ASN A 75 4.67 -18.71 -15.65
C ASN A 75 3.95 -18.80 -14.29
N GLY A 76 3.90 -17.72 -13.51
CA GLY A 76 3.32 -17.69 -12.17
C GLY A 76 4.09 -18.50 -11.13
N THR A 77 5.41 -18.69 -11.34
CA THR A 77 6.29 -19.49 -10.47
C THR A 77 7.43 -18.67 -9.85
N LEU A 78 7.40 -17.34 -10.00
CA LEU A 78 8.45 -16.47 -9.46
C LEU A 78 8.50 -16.59 -7.93
N PRO A 79 9.67 -16.90 -7.33
CA PRO A 79 9.79 -16.90 -5.88
C PRO A 79 9.59 -15.49 -5.31
N THR A 80 8.63 -15.34 -4.40
CA THR A 80 8.41 -14.07 -3.68
C THR A 80 9.35 -13.91 -2.47
N ASP A 81 9.93 -15.00 -1.97
CA ASP A 81 11.03 -14.96 -0.99
C ASP A 81 12.34 -14.52 -1.66
N LEU A 82 12.93 -13.42 -1.17
CA LEU A 82 14.14 -12.83 -1.75
C LEU A 82 15.33 -13.80 -1.73
N ASN A 83 15.49 -14.60 -0.68
CA ASN A 83 16.60 -15.55 -0.59
C ASN A 83 16.44 -16.69 -1.61
N ALA A 84 15.22 -17.17 -1.84
CA ALA A 84 14.92 -18.14 -2.87
C ALA A 84 15.24 -17.59 -4.26
N LEU A 85 14.88 -16.33 -4.55
CA LEU A 85 15.24 -15.69 -5.81
C LEU A 85 16.75 -15.49 -5.96
N ILE A 86 17.44 -15.05 -4.91
CA ILE A 86 18.90 -14.94 -4.87
C ILE A 86 19.58 -16.30 -5.08
N ASN A 87 19.02 -17.39 -4.55
CA ASN A 87 19.55 -18.73 -4.79
C ASN A 87 19.39 -19.17 -6.24
N LEU A 88 18.33 -18.71 -6.92
CA LEU A 88 18.06 -19.02 -8.32
C LEU A 88 18.95 -18.18 -9.28
N TYR A 89 19.12 -16.89 -8.99
CA TYR A 89 19.75 -15.94 -9.91
C TYR A 89 21.08 -15.34 -9.45
N ASN A 90 21.51 -15.59 -8.22
CA ASN A 90 22.58 -14.89 -7.48
C ASN A 90 22.23 -13.43 -7.10
N SER A 91 22.89 -12.92 -6.05
CA SER A 91 22.57 -11.61 -5.49
C SER A 91 22.88 -10.45 -6.42
N TYR A 92 23.96 -10.54 -7.20
CA TYR A 92 24.33 -9.48 -8.16
C TYR A 92 23.26 -9.34 -9.24
N THR A 93 22.77 -10.45 -9.80
CA THR A 93 21.70 -10.42 -10.80
C THR A 93 20.40 -9.87 -10.23
N VAL A 94 20.01 -10.30 -9.04
CA VAL A 94 18.75 -9.82 -8.40
C VAL A 94 18.82 -8.33 -8.12
N THR A 95 19.94 -7.85 -7.58
CA THR A 95 20.15 -6.41 -7.31
C THR A 95 20.18 -5.60 -8.60
N ASN A 96 20.82 -6.08 -9.67
CA ASN A 96 20.87 -5.35 -10.94
C ASN A 96 19.53 -5.28 -11.67
N ASN A 97 18.62 -6.23 -11.44
CA ASN A 97 17.27 -6.22 -12.00
C ASN A 97 16.24 -5.62 -11.02
N GLY A 98 16.70 -4.86 -10.03
CA GLY A 98 15.83 -4.15 -9.10
C GLY A 98 15.14 -5.03 -8.05
N THR A 99 14.83 -4.39 -6.91
CA THR A 99 14.28 -5.05 -5.72
C THR A 99 13.14 -4.26 -5.08
N VAL A 100 12.45 -3.38 -5.83
CA VAL A 100 11.37 -2.54 -5.28
C VAL A 100 10.31 -3.32 -4.46
N PRO A 101 9.89 -4.56 -4.81
CA PRO A 101 8.91 -5.28 -4.00
C PRO A 101 9.38 -5.54 -2.56
N TRP A 102 10.66 -5.91 -2.41
CA TRP A 102 11.24 -6.19 -1.10
C TRP A 102 11.67 -4.91 -0.37
N ALA A 103 11.99 -3.85 -1.10
CA ALA A 103 12.20 -2.51 -0.52
C ALA A 103 10.91 -2.02 0.16
N ILE A 104 9.75 -2.15 -0.51
CA ILE A 104 8.45 -1.81 0.05
C ILE A 104 8.18 -2.60 1.34
N THR A 105 8.36 -3.93 1.34
CA THR A 105 8.12 -4.71 2.56
C THR A 105 9.10 -4.35 3.69
N THR A 106 10.36 -4.03 3.36
CA THR A 106 11.36 -3.57 4.33
C THR A 106 10.98 -2.23 4.95
N GLU A 107 10.46 -1.30 4.16
CA GLU A 107 9.99 -0.01 4.64
C GLU A 107 8.69 -0.14 5.44
N MET A 108 7.77 -1.02 5.04
CA MET A 108 6.57 -1.35 5.82
C MET A 108 6.92 -1.89 7.22
N ASP A 109 7.90 -2.81 7.30
CA ASP A 109 8.39 -3.34 8.57
C ASP A 109 9.06 -2.23 9.41
N SER A 110 9.80 -1.34 8.76
CA SER A 110 10.44 -0.19 9.43
C SER A 110 9.41 0.78 9.99
N VAL A 111 8.39 1.17 9.22
CA VAL A 111 7.26 1.99 9.67
C VAL A 111 6.56 1.33 10.86
N SER A 112 6.27 0.03 10.75
CA SER A 112 5.62 -0.74 11.82
C SER A 112 6.44 -0.72 13.11
N ALA A 113 7.74 -0.99 13.02
CA ALA A 113 8.66 -1.02 14.14
C ALA A 113 8.80 0.36 14.81
N LEU A 114 8.89 1.42 14.01
CA LEU A 114 8.99 2.80 14.51
C LEU A 114 7.72 3.23 15.24
N MET A 115 6.54 2.90 14.70
CA MET A 115 5.25 3.15 15.33
C MET A 115 5.12 2.37 16.64
N ALA A 116 5.47 1.07 16.65
CA ALA A 116 5.40 0.22 17.84
C ALA A 116 6.34 0.69 18.95
N ALA A 117 7.51 1.23 18.59
CA ALA A 117 8.46 1.84 19.51
C ALA A 117 8.05 3.25 19.99
N GLY A 118 6.98 3.84 19.44
CA GLY A 118 6.54 5.20 19.74
C GLY A 118 7.49 6.29 19.21
N ASN A 119 8.32 5.98 18.21
CA ASN A 119 9.32 6.91 17.68
C ASN A 119 8.76 7.83 16.58
N TRP A 120 7.70 8.56 16.93
CA TRP A 120 6.89 9.35 16.00
C TRP A 120 7.63 10.51 15.33
N THR A 121 8.75 10.96 15.89
CA THR A 121 9.58 12.02 15.28
C THR A 121 10.18 11.59 13.94
N ILE A 122 10.42 10.28 13.72
CA ILE A 122 11.00 9.76 12.48
C ILE A 122 10.06 8.84 11.69
N VAL A 123 8.92 8.41 12.27
CA VAL A 123 7.89 7.64 11.56
C VAL A 123 7.46 8.34 10.27
N TRP A 124 7.28 9.67 10.30
CA TRP A 124 6.74 10.40 9.16
C TRP A 124 7.65 10.41 7.94
N GLN A 125 8.97 10.41 8.15
CA GLN A 125 9.91 10.25 7.04
C GLN A 125 9.79 8.85 6.44
N ALA A 126 9.79 7.80 7.27
CA ALA A 126 9.63 6.42 6.79
C ALA A 126 8.28 6.19 6.08
N VAL A 127 7.21 6.84 6.52
CA VAL A 127 5.88 6.82 5.88
C VAL A 127 5.95 7.44 4.48
N ALA A 128 6.62 8.58 4.32
CA ALA A 128 6.80 9.24 3.03
C ALA A 128 7.71 8.42 2.09
N ASP A 129 8.81 7.87 2.63
CA ASP A 129 9.75 7.04 1.88
C ASP A 129 9.11 5.73 1.41
N LEU A 130 8.26 5.09 2.23
CA LEU A 130 7.44 3.96 1.81
C LEU A 130 6.52 4.36 0.64
N GLY A 131 5.89 5.53 0.72
CA GLY A 131 5.04 6.04 -0.35
C GLY A 131 5.76 6.31 -1.66
N HIS A 132 7.04 6.60 -1.62
CA HIS A 132 7.87 6.71 -2.81
C HIS A 132 7.98 5.36 -3.55
N TYR A 133 8.42 4.31 -2.85
CA TYR A 133 8.63 3.00 -3.48
C TYR A 133 7.33 2.33 -3.92
N VAL A 134 6.23 2.55 -3.19
CA VAL A 134 4.90 2.11 -3.66
C VAL A 134 4.54 2.81 -4.97
N ALA A 135 4.78 4.12 -5.09
CA ALA A 135 4.54 4.86 -6.33
C ALA A 135 5.42 4.37 -7.50
N ASP A 136 6.72 4.15 -7.26
CA ASP A 136 7.66 3.58 -8.24
C ASP A 136 7.14 2.25 -8.81
N SER A 137 6.73 1.32 -7.94
CA SER A 137 6.23 0.00 -8.37
C SER A 137 4.91 0.03 -9.14
N HIS A 138 4.24 1.18 -9.21
CA HIS A 138 3.04 1.41 -10.03
C HIS A 138 3.35 2.15 -11.34
N GLN A 139 4.58 2.61 -11.51
CA GLN A 139 5.06 3.24 -12.74
C GLN A 139 5.46 2.11 -13.71
N PRO A 140 4.79 1.94 -14.87
CA PRO A 140 5.03 0.79 -15.75
C PRO A 140 6.48 0.67 -16.25
N MET A 141 7.11 1.78 -16.60
CA MET A 141 8.52 1.83 -17.03
C MET A 141 9.50 1.51 -15.90
N HIS A 142 9.11 1.48 -14.63
CA HIS A 142 9.94 0.96 -13.51
C HIS A 142 9.82 -0.57 -13.38
N LEU A 143 9.07 -1.22 -14.27
CA LEU A 143 8.81 -2.66 -14.25
C LEU A 143 9.48 -3.43 -15.40
N THR A 144 10.41 -2.84 -16.15
CA THR A 144 10.93 -3.43 -17.40
C THR A 144 12.39 -3.12 -17.68
N GLU A 145 13.11 -4.11 -18.22
CA GLU A 145 14.44 -3.92 -18.80
C GLU A 145 14.44 -2.83 -19.89
N ASN A 146 13.30 -2.55 -20.54
CA ASN A 146 13.14 -1.52 -21.57
C ASN A 146 12.65 -0.17 -21.01
N TYR A 147 13.00 0.16 -19.76
CA TYR A 147 12.51 1.32 -19.01
C TYR A 147 12.60 2.67 -19.73
N ASN A 148 13.53 2.85 -20.66
CA ASN A 148 13.70 4.10 -21.41
C ASN A 148 13.58 3.90 -22.93
N GLY A 149 12.95 2.81 -23.36
CA GLY A 149 12.72 2.51 -24.78
C GLY A 149 13.97 2.09 -25.55
N GLN A 150 15.10 1.87 -24.87
CA GLN A 150 16.41 1.60 -25.45
C GLN A 150 16.49 0.30 -26.27
N MET A 151 15.55 -0.63 -26.08
CA MET A 151 15.48 -1.90 -26.82
C MET A 151 14.55 -1.80 -28.05
N THR A 152 13.67 -0.81 -28.08
CA THR A 152 12.61 -0.66 -29.11
C THR A 152 12.75 0.62 -29.94
N GLY A 153 13.64 1.54 -29.57
CA GLY A 153 13.87 2.81 -30.27
C GLY A 153 13.01 3.97 -29.75
N ASN A 154 12.35 3.79 -28.60
CA ASN A 154 11.52 4.81 -27.94
C ASN A 154 12.35 5.65 -26.95
N ASP A 155 13.57 6.06 -27.34
CA ASP A 155 14.53 6.73 -26.45
C ASP A 155 13.88 7.87 -25.66
N ASP A 156 14.12 7.97 -24.36
CA ASP A 156 13.60 9.02 -23.45
C ASP A 156 12.08 8.91 -23.14
N ILE A 157 11.43 7.79 -23.48
CA ILE A 157 9.99 7.57 -23.18
C ILE A 157 9.69 7.63 -21.68
N HIS A 158 10.64 7.23 -20.82
CA HIS A 158 10.45 7.26 -19.37
C HIS A 158 10.09 8.69 -18.90
N SER A 159 10.91 9.66 -19.29
CA SER A 159 10.73 11.08 -18.95
C SER A 159 9.49 11.66 -19.61
N ARG A 160 9.23 11.33 -20.88
CA ARG A 160 8.03 11.82 -21.59
C ARG A 160 6.74 11.34 -20.93
N TYR A 161 6.66 10.06 -20.56
CA TYR A 161 5.47 9.48 -19.95
C TYR A 161 5.28 9.95 -18.49
N GLU A 162 6.30 9.80 -17.66
CA GLU A 162 6.18 10.09 -16.22
C GLU A 162 6.22 11.58 -15.91
N THR A 163 7.27 12.26 -16.39
CA THR A 163 7.55 13.64 -15.98
C THR A 163 6.71 14.64 -16.76
N THR A 164 6.50 14.44 -18.06
CA THR A 164 5.82 15.45 -18.90
C THR A 164 4.33 15.16 -19.04
N LEU A 165 3.95 13.97 -19.52
CA LEU A 165 2.56 13.62 -19.78
C LEU A 165 1.76 13.51 -18.47
N THR A 166 2.20 12.68 -17.54
CA THR A 166 1.42 12.38 -16.32
C THR A 166 1.27 13.62 -15.45
N ASN A 167 2.36 14.34 -15.15
CA ASN A 167 2.31 15.55 -14.31
C ASN A 167 1.38 16.65 -14.87
N ALA A 168 1.26 16.77 -16.20
CA ALA A 168 0.37 17.75 -16.82
C ALA A 168 -1.12 17.47 -16.56
N HIS A 169 -1.47 16.24 -16.15
CA HIS A 169 -2.86 15.79 -16.03
C HIS A 169 -3.28 15.43 -14.59
N LEU A 170 -2.34 15.33 -13.64
CA LEU A 170 -2.63 14.92 -12.25
C LEU A 170 -3.80 15.66 -11.62
N ASP A 171 -3.81 17.00 -11.67
CA ASP A 171 -4.84 17.84 -11.05
C ASP A 171 -6.25 17.65 -11.64
N TYR A 172 -6.37 16.97 -12.79
CA TYR A 172 -7.63 16.71 -13.49
C TYR A 172 -8.09 15.25 -13.36
N LEU A 173 -7.29 14.38 -12.77
CA LEU A 173 -7.65 12.98 -12.57
C LEU A 173 -8.81 12.88 -11.59
N ALA A 174 -9.80 12.05 -11.92
CA ALA A 174 -10.75 11.59 -10.92
C ALA A 174 -9.99 10.86 -9.81
N LEU A 175 -10.51 10.88 -8.58
CA LEU A 175 -9.95 10.09 -7.48
C LEU A 175 -10.61 8.70 -7.42
N PRO A 176 -9.90 7.66 -6.94
CA PRO A 176 -10.45 6.32 -6.87
C PRO A 176 -11.64 6.21 -5.92
N VAL A 177 -12.41 5.13 -6.05
CA VAL A 177 -13.43 4.74 -5.06
C VAL A 177 -12.91 3.53 -4.31
N GLY A 178 -12.80 3.64 -3.00
CA GLY A 178 -12.30 2.56 -2.15
C GLY A 178 -11.99 3.03 -0.74
N ILE A 179 -11.37 2.15 0.04
CA ILE A 179 -10.77 2.41 1.35
C ILE A 179 -9.51 1.55 1.47
N ALA A 180 -8.61 1.90 2.38
CA ALA A 180 -7.45 1.08 2.71
C ALA A 180 -7.88 -0.32 3.20
N GLU A 181 -7.17 -1.36 2.75
CA GLU A 181 -7.38 -2.75 3.13
C GLU A 181 -6.14 -3.31 3.83
N TYR A 182 -6.33 -4.28 4.73
CA TYR A 182 -5.22 -4.94 5.40
C TYR A 182 -4.62 -6.02 4.50
N TRP A 183 -3.30 -6.01 4.32
CA TRP A 183 -2.59 -7.04 3.56
C TRP A 183 -2.10 -8.16 4.48
N GLU A 184 -2.71 -9.35 4.35
CA GLU A 184 -2.25 -10.55 5.07
C GLU A 184 -0.85 -10.99 4.64
N ASN A 185 -0.53 -10.82 3.35
CA ASN A 185 0.80 -11.11 2.81
C ASN A 185 1.25 -9.97 1.88
N PRO A 186 1.95 -8.94 2.41
CA PRO A 186 2.36 -7.77 1.63
C PRO A 186 3.15 -8.11 0.36
N ILE A 187 4.11 -9.05 0.41
CA ILE A 187 4.94 -9.36 -0.76
C ILE A 187 4.12 -9.98 -1.90
N ASP A 188 3.18 -10.87 -1.58
CA ASP A 188 2.30 -11.47 -2.58
C ASP A 188 1.34 -10.42 -3.17
N THR A 189 0.81 -9.51 -2.35
CA THR A 189 -0.02 -8.41 -2.83
C THR A 189 0.74 -7.51 -3.81
N ILE A 190 2.01 -7.22 -3.51
CA ILE A 190 2.85 -6.39 -4.37
C ILE A 190 3.05 -7.04 -5.75
N PHE A 191 3.41 -8.32 -5.79
CA PHE A 191 3.52 -9.02 -7.07
C PHE A 191 2.19 -9.14 -7.81
N GLN A 192 1.06 -9.24 -7.09
CA GLN A 192 -0.27 -9.27 -7.71
C GLN A 192 -0.63 -7.96 -8.42
N TYR A 193 -0.32 -6.79 -7.86
CA TYR A 193 -0.56 -5.54 -8.59
C TYR A 193 0.49 -5.30 -9.69
N ILE A 194 1.74 -5.74 -9.52
CA ILE A 194 2.76 -5.69 -10.58
C ILE A 194 2.30 -6.48 -11.81
N ASP A 195 1.68 -7.65 -11.63
CA ASP A 195 1.04 -8.42 -12.72
C ASP A 195 -0.06 -7.63 -13.46
N LYS A 196 -0.70 -6.66 -12.80
CA LYS A 196 -1.70 -5.77 -13.44
C LYS A 196 -1.09 -4.57 -14.12
N VAL A 197 -0.02 -3.99 -13.58
CA VAL A 197 0.61 -2.77 -14.08
C VAL A 197 1.61 -3.07 -15.20
N TYR A 198 2.38 -4.17 -15.11
CA TYR A 198 3.41 -4.51 -16.09
C TYR A 198 2.90 -4.52 -17.55
N PRO A 199 1.70 -5.07 -17.88
CA PRO A 199 1.17 -5.01 -19.24
C PRO A 199 1.04 -3.58 -19.83
N TYR A 200 1.01 -2.54 -19.00
CA TYR A 200 0.95 -1.15 -19.45
C TYR A 200 2.24 -0.69 -20.14
N VAL A 201 3.39 -1.33 -19.91
CA VAL A 201 4.65 -1.07 -20.63
C VAL A 201 4.43 -1.11 -22.14
N GLY A 202 3.82 -2.19 -22.63
CA GLY A 202 3.58 -2.36 -24.06
C GLY A 202 2.63 -1.31 -24.63
N LEU A 203 1.66 -0.83 -23.84
CA LEU A 203 0.73 0.22 -24.25
C LEU A 203 1.41 1.59 -24.33
N VAL A 204 2.27 1.92 -23.37
CA VAL A 204 3.07 3.16 -23.37
C VAL A 204 3.98 3.21 -24.59
N LEU A 205 4.72 2.12 -24.87
CA LEU A 205 5.62 2.05 -26.04
C LEU A 205 4.84 2.13 -27.37
N ALA A 206 3.72 1.42 -27.48
CA ALA A 206 2.90 1.47 -28.69
C ALA A 206 2.27 2.86 -28.92
N ALA A 207 1.86 3.55 -27.85
CA ALA A 207 1.37 4.92 -27.95
C ALA A 207 2.49 5.88 -28.40
N ASP A 208 3.72 5.71 -27.89
CA ASP A 208 4.88 6.50 -28.30
C ASP A 208 5.20 6.32 -29.79
N ASP A 209 5.17 5.08 -30.30
CA ASP A 209 5.36 4.81 -31.73
C ASP A 209 4.33 5.55 -32.61
N VAL A 210 3.05 5.49 -32.22
CA VAL A 210 1.96 6.13 -32.97
C VAL A 210 2.06 7.65 -32.91
N ALA A 211 2.34 8.21 -31.72
CA ALA A 211 2.41 9.64 -31.51
C ALA A 211 3.66 10.25 -32.16
N SER A 212 4.82 9.61 -32.03
CA SER A 212 6.09 10.07 -32.60
C SER A 212 6.10 10.01 -34.13
N ALA A 213 5.44 9.01 -34.74
CA ALA A 213 5.27 8.95 -36.20
C ALA A 213 4.48 10.16 -36.74
N GLN A 214 3.53 10.69 -35.96
CA GLN A 214 2.75 11.88 -36.34
C GLN A 214 3.43 13.20 -35.95
N ASN A 215 4.17 13.22 -34.85
CA ASN A 215 4.89 14.41 -34.39
C ASN A 215 6.27 14.05 -33.79
N PRO A 216 7.31 13.89 -34.62
CA PRO A 216 8.65 13.51 -34.16
C PRO A 216 9.36 14.55 -33.28
N SER A 217 8.79 15.77 -33.20
CA SER A 217 9.31 16.86 -32.37
C SER A 217 8.85 16.80 -30.91
N TYR A 218 8.01 15.83 -30.54
CA TYR A 218 7.46 15.67 -29.17
C TYR A 218 6.76 16.94 -28.66
N GLY A 219 6.00 17.62 -29.53
CA GLY A 219 5.23 18.82 -29.20
C GLY A 219 3.84 18.52 -28.63
N SER A 220 2.97 19.52 -28.57
CA SER A 220 1.61 19.36 -28.03
C SER A 220 0.78 18.30 -28.76
N VAL A 221 0.96 18.15 -30.07
CA VAL A 221 0.28 17.10 -30.86
C VAL A 221 0.68 15.70 -30.38
N TYR A 222 1.97 15.49 -30.10
CA TYR A 222 2.47 14.22 -29.56
C TYR A 222 1.83 13.93 -28.19
N TYR A 223 1.86 14.89 -27.26
CA TYR A 223 1.34 14.67 -25.91
C TYR A 223 -0.18 14.52 -25.86
N ASN A 224 -0.93 15.18 -26.76
CA ASN A 224 -2.37 14.96 -26.87
C ASN A 224 -2.66 13.53 -27.35
N LEU A 225 -1.94 13.03 -28.37
CA LEU A 225 -2.11 11.65 -28.86
C LEU A 225 -1.71 10.62 -27.80
N MET A 226 -0.63 10.87 -27.06
CA MET A 226 -0.23 10.04 -25.93
C MET A 226 -1.31 10.01 -24.86
N TRP A 227 -1.86 11.17 -24.49
CA TRP A 227 -2.93 11.25 -23.48
C TRP A 227 -4.20 10.53 -23.92
N ASP A 228 -4.67 10.80 -25.14
CA ASP A 228 -5.86 10.15 -25.70
C ASP A 228 -5.75 8.62 -25.74
N ALA A 229 -4.53 8.08 -25.83
CA ALA A 229 -4.28 6.64 -25.83
C ALA A 229 -4.08 6.05 -24.43
N LEU A 230 -3.59 6.82 -23.47
CA LEU A 230 -3.08 6.32 -22.19
C LEU A 230 -3.89 6.79 -20.97
N ASP A 231 -4.81 7.74 -21.11
CA ASP A 231 -5.57 8.33 -20.00
C ASP A 231 -6.15 7.29 -19.04
N SER A 232 -6.77 6.23 -19.58
CA SER A 232 -7.39 5.16 -18.79
C SER A 232 -6.37 4.36 -18.00
N ILE A 233 -5.22 4.00 -18.59
CA ILE A 233 -4.23 3.17 -17.89
C ILE A 233 -3.39 3.99 -16.92
N THR A 234 -3.12 5.25 -17.25
CA THR A 234 -2.45 6.20 -16.34
C THR A 234 -3.35 6.48 -15.14
N THR A 235 -4.66 6.69 -15.37
CA THR A 235 -5.64 6.84 -14.28
C THR A 235 -5.70 5.60 -13.41
N ASP A 236 -5.80 4.40 -14.00
CA ASP A 236 -5.84 3.14 -13.25
C ASP A 236 -4.55 2.91 -12.43
N ALA A 237 -3.37 3.18 -12.99
CA ALA A 237 -2.10 3.05 -12.28
C ALA A 237 -2.01 4.00 -11.07
N ILE A 238 -2.41 5.27 -11.24
CA ILE A 238 -2.47 6.25 -10.14
C ILE A 238 -3.51 5.85 -9.08
N HIS A 239 -4.69 5.37 -9.50
CA HIS A 239 -5.75 4.92 -8.60
C HIS A 239 -5.31 3.76 -7.72
N ARG A 240 -4.67 2.74 -8.33
CA ARG A 240 -4.09 1.61 -7.60
C ARG A 240 -3.03 2.09 -6.63
N SER A 241 -2.10 2.92 -7.09
CA SER A 241 -1.03 3.43 -6.24
C SER A 241 -1.54 4.18 -5.00
N ILE A 242 -2.58 5.00 -5.15
CA ILE A 242 -3.22 5.69 -4.01
C ILE A 242 -3.83 4.69 -3.01
N LEU A 243 -4.61 3.73 -3.48
CA LEU A 243 -5.29 2.75 -2.61
C LEU A 243 -4.30 1.77 -1.97
N ASP A 244 -3.30 1.32 -2.73
CA ASP A 244 -2.28 0.38 -2.27
C ASP A 244 -1.33 1.05 -1.28
N LEU A 245 -0.98 2.32 -1.47
CA LEU A 245 -0.23 3.08 -0.47
C LEU A 245 -1.01 3.26 0.84
N ALA A 246 -2.30 3.64 0.74
CA ALA A 246 -3.16 3.74 1.92
C ALA A 246 -3.25 2.39 2.66
N SER A 247 -3.35 1.28 1.92
CA SER A 247 -3.36 -0.08 2.43
C SER A 247 -2.03 -0.50 3.06
N ALA A 248 -0.90 -0.10 2.49
CA ALA A 248 0.43 -0.34 3.05
C ALA A 248 0.61 0.38 4.40
N TRP A 249 0.23 1.66 4.48
CA TRP A 249 0.25 2.42 5.74
C TRP A 249 -0.69 1.82 6.78
N TYR A 250 -1.91 1.47 6.40
CA TYR A 250 -2.88 0.83 7.28
C TYR A 250 -2.36 -0.51 7.81
N THR A 251 -1.79 -1.34 6.93
CA THR A 251 -1.20 -2.63 7.30
C THR A 251 -0.05 -2.44 8.29
N ALA A 252 0.85 -1.50 8.05
CA ALA A 252 1.96 -1.21 8.96
C ALA A 252 1.48 -0.72 10.34
N TRP A 253 0.46 0.14 10.36
CA TRP A 253 -0.15 0.62 11.60
C TRP A 253 -0.83 -0.49 12.41
N VAL A 254 -1.57 -1.38 11.74
CA VAL A 254 -2.20 -2.56 12.37
C VAL A 254 -1.12 -3.49 12.94
N ASN A 255 -0.07 -3.77 12.18
CA ASN A 255 1.05 -4.62 12.60
C ASN A 255 1.82 -4.02 13.78
N ALA A 256 1.89 -2.68 13.88
CA ALA A 256 2.46 -1.98 15.03
C ALA A 256 1.60 -2.04 16.31
N GLY A 257 0.41 -2.64 16.25
CA GLY A 257 -0.53 -2.73 17.37
C GLY A 257 -1.51 -1.56 17.47
N ASN A 258 -1.70 -0.80 16.37
CA ASN A 258 -2.58 0.37 16.28
C ASN A 258 -2.20 1.54 17.25
N PRO A 259 -0.92 1.96 17.32
CA PRO A 259 -0.49 3.02 18.23
C PRO A 259 -0.91 4.42 17.75
N TYR A 260 -0.92 5.38 18.67
CA TYR A 260 -1.17 6.81 18.38
C TYR A 260 0.07 7.67 18.69
N PRO A 261 0.27 8.79 17.98
CA PRO A 261 1.30 9.77 18.34
C PRO A 261 1.08 10.38 19.74
N PRO A 262 2.15 10.80 20.45
CA PRO A 262 2.02 11.52 21.71
C PRO A 262 1.15 12.76 21.56
N GLY A 263 0.22 12.98 22.49
CA GLY A 263 -0.69 14.13 22.45
C GLY A 263 -1.90 13.95 21.53
N VAL A 264 -1.89 12.97 20.62
CA VAL A 264 -3.11 12.43 20.03
C VAL A 264 -3.73 11.55 21.10
N GLY A 265 -4.56 12.16 21.94
CA GLY A 265 -5.38 11.40 22.87
C GLY A 265 -6.18 10.37 22.07
N ILE A 266 -6.38 9.17 22.63
CA ILE A 266 -7.48 8.32 22.17
C ILE A 266 -8.72 9.19 22.33
N VAL A 267 -9.17 9.81 21.25
CA VAL A 267 -10.41 10.55 21.26
C VAL A 267 -11.44 9.46 21.45
N SER A 268 -11.84 9.21 22.70
CA SER A 268 -12.99 8.34 23.03
C SER A 268 -14.31 8.88 22.44
N GLU A 269 -14.23 9.96 21.66
CA GLU A 269 -15.28 10.59 20.88
C GLU A 269 -15.12 10.48 19.35
N ILE A 270 -14.23 9.66 18.78
CA ILE A 270 -14.56 9.07 17.47
C ILE A 270 -15.64 8.03 17.77
N GLN A 271 -16.88 8.48 17.88
CA GLN A 271 -18.04 7.60 17.93
C GLN A 271 -18.00 6.79 16.65
N PRO A 272 -17.75 5.47 16.70
CA PRO A 272 -17.88 4.63 15.53
C PRO A 272 -19.29 4.88 15.01
N THR A 273 -19.45 5.27 13.75
CA THR A 273 -20.80 5.43 13.16
C THR A 273 -21.43 4.06 12.86
N LYS A 274 -20.59 3.01 12.80
CA LYS A 274 -20.94 1.61 12.53
C LYS A 274 -20.20 0.67 13.49
N PHE A 275 -20.70 -0.56 13.63
CA PHE A 275 -19.99 -1.60 14.36
C PHE A 275 -18.91 -2.23 13.47
N PHE A 276 -17.82 -2.71 14.07
CA PHE A 276 -16.73 -3.39 13.36
C PHE A 276 -16.28 -4.63 14.13
N LEU A 277 -15.95 -5.70 13.41
CA LEU A 277 -15.26 -6.90 13.89
C LEU A 277 -13.87 -6.92 13.26
N ASN A 278 -12.84 -6.65 14.07
CA ASN A 278 -11.45 -6.61 13.61
C ASN A 278 -10.94 -8.02 13.35
N GLN A 279 -9.96 -8.15 12.46
CA GLN A 279 -9.25 -9.41 12.28
C GLN A 279 -8.65 -9.89 13.60
N ASN A 280 -8.71 -11.20 13.86
CA ASN A 280 -8.17 -11.78 15.09
C ASN A 280 -6.65 -11.72 15.07
N PHE A 281 -6.01 -11.47 16.22
CA PHE A 281 -4.55 -11.47 16.33
C PHE A 281 -4.07 -12.32 17.52
N PRO A 282 -3.07 -13.21 17.32
CA PRO A 282 -2.45 -13.58 16.04
C PRO A 282 -3.40 -14.34 15.09
N ASN A 283 -3.10 -14.37 13.79
CA ASN A 283 -3.73 -15.23 12.77
C ASN A 283 -2.72 -15.55 11.65
N PRO A 284 -2.32 -16.82 11.40
CA PRO A 284 -2.71 -18.04 12.12
C PRO A 284 -2.31 -18.01 13.60
N PHE A 285 -2.97 -18.82 14.43
CA PHE A 285 -2.73 -18.82 15.87
C PHE A 285 -2.55 -20.22 16.48
N ASN A 286 -1.75 -20.28 17.55
CA ASN A 286 -1.56 -21.43 18.44
C ASN A 286 -1.00 -20.95 19.80
N PRO A 287 -1.60 -21.27 20.97
CA PRO A 287 -2.88 -21.94 21.16
C PRO A 287 -4.08 -20.98 21.14
N GLY A 288 -3.86 -19.66 21.16
CA GLY A 288 -4.94 -18.69 21.30
C GLY A 288 -4.80 -17.43 20.45
N THR A 289 -5.92 -16.75 20.27
CA THR A 289 -6.04 -15.50 19.52
C THR A 289 -7.00 -14.55 20.23
N THR A 290 -6.80 -13.26 20.03
CA THR A 290 -7.68 -12.22 20.55
C THR A 290 -8.59 -11.72 19.42
N ILE A 291 -9.89 -11.72 19.66
CA ILE A 291 -10.92 -11.19 18.78
C ILE A 291 -11.38 -9.86 19.36
N ARG A 292 -11.29 -8.79 18.56
CA ARG A 292 -11.70 -7.43 18.95
C ARG A 292 -12.87 -6.95 18.12
N TYR A 293 -13.83 -6.28 18.75
CA TYR A 293 -14.94 -5.65 18.05
C TYR A 293 -15.37 -4.35 18.73
N VAL A 294 -16.01 -3.48 17.95
CA VAL A 294 -16.44 -2.16 18.37
C VAL A 294 -17.93 -1.99 18.12
N LEU A 295 -18.66 -1.46 19.10
CA LEU A 295 -20.06 -1.09 18.99
C LEU A 295 -20.22 0.42 18.95
N ALA A 296 -20.77 0.92 17.84
CA ALA A 296 -21.16 2.32 17.63
C ALA A 296 -22.24 2.84 18.58
N ARG A 297 -23.13 1.94 19.00
CA ARG A 297 -24.31 2.23 19.83
C ARG A 297 -24.69 0.99 20.63
N PRO A 298 -25.43 1.14 21.74
CA PRO A 298 -25.95 0.00 22.48
C PRO A 298 -26.69 -0.96 21.54
N SER A 299 -26.25 -2.22 21.50
CA SER A 299 -26.71 -3.21 20.55
C SER A 299 -26.88 -4.56 21.22
N ASP A 300 -27.84 -5.35 20.73
CA ASP A 300 -27.89 -6.78 21.04
C ASP A 300 -26.80 -7.47 20.22
N VAL A 301 -25.85 -8.12 20.90
CA VAL A 301 -24.64 -8.69 20.30
C VAL A 301 -24.69 -10.20 20.40
N ASN A 302 -24.38 -10.86 19.28
CA ASN A 302 -24.12 -12.30 19.24
C ASN A 302 -22.79 -12.54 18.52
N LEU A 303 -21.75 -12.94 19.27
CA LEU A 303 -20.46 -13.33 18.73
C LEU A 303 -20.25 -14.84 18.89
N VAL A 304 -20.11 -15.50 17.74
CA VAL A 304 -19.92 -16.96 17.65
C VAL A 304 -18.72 -17.30 16.78
N ILE A 305 -18.11 -18.43 17.07
CA ILE A 305 -17.13 -19.09 16.21
C ILE A 305 -17.83 -20.23 15.48
N LEU A 306 -17.59 -20.31 14.18
CA LEU A 306 -18.17 -21.26 13.25
C LEU A 306 -17.08 -22.10 12.60
N ASN A 307 -17.39 -23.36 12.29
CA ASN A 307 -16.56 -24.16 11.39
C ASN A 307 -16.95 -23.93 9.91
N LEU A 308 -16.25 -24.59 8.98
CA LEU A 308 -16.52 -24.56 7.54
C LEU A 308 -17.95 -24.97 7.14
N LYS A 309 -18.66 -25.73 7.99
CA LYS A 309 -20.06 -26.13 7.76
C LYS A 309 -21.06 -25.13 8.35
N GLY A 310 -20.60 -24.01 8.90
CA GLY A 310 -21.43 -23.01 9.57
C GLY A 310 -21.95 -23.44 10.94
N GLN A 311 -21.41 -24.51 11.54
CA GLN A 311 -21.82 -24.99 12.86
C GLN A 311 -21.14 -24.16 13.95
N VAL A 312 -21.89 -23.74 14.97
CA VAL A 312 -21.37 -23.00 16.12
C VAL A 312 -20.49 -23.92 16.97
N ILE A 313 -19.23 -23.51 17.10
CA ILE A 313 -18.19 -24.18 17.87
C ILE A 313 -18.08 -23.56 19.26
N ARG A 314 -18.07 -22.23 19.34
CA ARG A 314 -17.93 -21.47 20.57
C ARG A 314 -18.82 -20.22 20.52
N SER A 315 -19.42 -19.85 21.65
CA SER A 315 -20.15 -18.59 21.81
C SER A 315 -19.50 -17.78 22.94
N PHE A 316 -19.32 -16.48 22.73
CA PHE A 316 -18.65 -15.61 23.71
C PHE A 316 -19.56 -14.53 24.29
N ALA A 317 -20.35 -13.89 23.44
CA ALA A 317 -21.21 -12.79 23.82
C ALA A 317 -22.61 -13.03 23.26
N SER A 318 -23.62 -12.92 24.12
CA SER A 318 -25.03 -12.97 23.78
C SER A 318 -25.76 -11.96 24.66
N GLY A 319 -26.40 -10.96 24.04
CA GLY A 319 -27.25 -9.99 24.73
C GLY A 319 -26.86 -8.54 24.50
N LYS A 320 -27.58 -7.63 25.17
CA LYS A 320 -27.36 -6.19 25.07
C LYS A 320 -26.04 -5.76 25.68
N GLN A 321 -25.23 -5.08 24.89
CA GLN A 321 -23.99 -4.44 25.31
C GLN A 321 -24.06 -2.93 25.05
N PRO A 322 -23.48 -2.09 25.93
CA PRO A 322 -23.38 -0.65 25.70
C PRO A 322 -22.49 -0.33 24.49
N LYS A 323 -22.46 0.93 24.07
CA LYS A 323 -21.42 1.41 23.14
C LYS A 323 -20.05 1.16 23.77
N GLY A 324 -19.09 0.67 23.00
CA GLY A 324 -17.72 0.50 23.47
C GLY A 324 -16.91 -0.46 22.60
N GLU A 325 -15.66 -0.65 23.00
CA GLU A 325 -14.76 -1.64 22.44
C GLU A 325 -14.75 -2.89 23.33
N TYR A 326 -14.62 -4.04 22.69
CA TYR A 326 -14.66 -5.33 23.34
C TYR A 326 -13.53 -6.21 22.82
N SER A 327 -12.93 -6.96 23.73
CA SER A 327 -11.84 -7.90 23.44
C SER A 327 -12.12 -9.21 24.16
N LEU A 328 -11.89 -10.32 23.48
CA LEU A 328 -12.01 -11.67 24.04
C LEU A 328 -10.98 -12.60 23.42
N ASP A 329 -10.52 -13.53 24.24
CA ASP A 329 -9.55 -14.52 23.82
C ASP A 329 -10.26 -15.84 23.49
N TRP A 330 -9.86 -16.45 22.38
CA TRP A 330 -10.22 -17.81 22.05
C TRP A 330 -8.98 -18.70 22.08
N ASP A 331 -9.04 -19.79 22.84
CA ASP A 331 -7.96 -20.73 23.10
C ASP A 331 -8.09 -22.03 22.26
N GLY A 332 -8.85 -21.96 21.16
CA GLY A 332 -9.08 -23.13 20.31
C GLY A 332 -10.01 -24.18 20.93
N ARG A 333 -10.79 -23.86 21.97
CA ARG A 333 -11.78 -24.79 22.56
C ARG A 333 -13.21 -24.53 22.10
N ASP A 334 -14.01 -25.58 22.03
CA ASP A 334 -15.45 -25.51 21.82
C ASP A 334 -16.23 -25.17 23.11
N ASN A 335 -17.56 -25.08 23.04
CA ASN A 335 -18.43 -24.84 24.20
C ASN A 335 -18.35 -25.94 25.28
N SER A 336 -17.87 -27.14 24.96
CA SER A 336 -17.66 -28.24 25.91
C SER A 336 -16.27 -28.24 26.55
N GLY A 337 -15.42 -27.27 26.20
CA GLY A 337 -14.05 -27.15 26.67
C GLY A 337 -13.06 -28.08 25.95
N ARG A 338 -13.46 -28.73 24.85
CA ARG A 338 -12.61 -29.62 24.07
C ARG A 338 -11.86 -28.83 23.00
N LEU A 339 -10.58 -29.15 22.80
CA LEU A 339 -9.80 -28.58 21.71
C LEU A 339 -10.39 -28.97 20.37
N VAL A 340 -10.51 -27.99 19.48
CA VAL A 340 -10.97 -28.20 18.10
C VAL A 340 -9.81 -28.70 17.23
N ASN A 341 -10.08 -29.07 15.98
CA ASN A 341 -9.02 -29.51 15.07
C ASN A 341 -8.34 -28.30 14.40
N THR A 342 -7.07 -28.45 14.03
CA THR A 342 -6.38 -27.52 13.11
C THR A 342 -7.23 -27.28 11.87
N GLY A 343 -7.32 -26.04 11.43
CA GLY A 343 -8.06 -25.69 10.22
C GLY A 343 -8.69 -24.30 10.26
N LEU A 344 -9.64 -24.11 9.34
CA LEU A 344 -10.34 -22.85 9.13
C LEU A 344 -11.57 -22.73 10.02
N TYR A 345 -11.68 -21.56 10.65
CA TYR A 345 -12.81 -21.13 11.47
C TYR A 345 -13.22 -19.72 11.07
N PHE A 346 -14.42 -19.33 11.48
CA PHE A 346 -14.92 -17.98 11.25
C PHE A 346 -15.47 -17.40 12.54
N ALA A 347 -15.11 -16.18 12.89
CA ALA A 347 -15.82 -15.44 13.93
C ALA A 347 -16.88 -14.59 13.25
N ARG A 348 -18.14 -14.71 13.71
CA ARG A 348 -19.26 -13.93 13.22
C ARG A 348 -19.84 -13.10 14.34
N LEU A 349 -19.79 -11.79 14.15
CA LEU A 349 -20.46 -10.81 14.98
C LEU A 349 -21.81 -10.47 14.35
N THR A 350 -22.89 -10.61 15.10
CA THR A 350 -24.23 -10.15 14.72
C THR A 350 -24.65 -9.07 15.69
N THR A 351 -25.14 -7.95 15.16
CA THR A 351 -25.68 -6.84 15.94
C THR A 351 -27.06 -6.44 15.41
N SER A 352 -27.73 -5.53 16.11
CA SER A 352 -28.94 -4.86 15.60
C SER A 352 -28.74 -4.14 14.25
N GLY A 353 -27.50 -3.81 13.88
CA GLY A 353 -27.14 -3.11 12.65
C GLY A 353 -26.68 -4.00 11.50
N GLY A 354 -26.57 -5.32 11.68
CA GLY A 354 -26.11 -6.25 10.64
C GLY A 354 -25.17 -7.35 11.17
N SER A 355 -24.45 -8.01 10.28
CA SER A 355 -23.46 -9.03 10.64
C SER A 355 -22.14 -8.86 9.89
N GLN A 356 -21.03 -9.11 10.56
CA GLN A 356 -19.68 -9.17 9.98
C GLN A 356 -19.02 -10.50 10.33
N VAL A 357 -18.15 -10.97 9.45
CA VAL A 357 -17.47 -12.27 9.56
C VAL A 357 -15.99 -12.07 9.25
N ILE A 358 -15.13 -12.64 10.09
CA ILE A 358 -13.69 -12.74 9.83
C ILE A 358 -13.29 -14.22 9.70
N LYS A 359 -12.25 -14.49 8.91
CA LYS A 359 -11.66 -15.82 8.70
C LYS A 359 -10.46 -16.00 9.62
N MET A 360 -10.42 -17.13 10.32
CA MET A 360 -9.38 -17.45 11.30
C MET A 360 -8.74 -18.81 10.99
N THR A 361 -7.42 -18.91 11.14
CA THR A 361 -6.65 -20.13 10.90
C THR A 361 -6.04 -20.62 12.21
N TYR A 362 -6.52 -21.76 12.71
CA TYR A 362 -6.01 -22.39 13.94
C TYR A 362 -4.99 -23.47 13.60
N LEU A 363 -3.83 -23.46 14.26
CA LEU A 363 -2.76 -24.44 14.14
C LEU A 363 -2.57 -25.19 15.48
N LYS A 364 -2.31 -26.51 15.42
CA LYS A 364 -1.96 -27.32 16.59
C LYS A 364 -0.46 -27.43 16.74
#